data_AF-A0A968TQU6-F1
#
_entry.id   AF-A0A968TQU6-F1
#
_cell.length_a   1.000
_cell.length_b   1.000
_cell.length_c   1.000
_cell.angle_alpha   90.00
_cell.angle_beta   90.00
_cell.angle_gamma   90.00
#
_symmetry.space_group_name_H-M   'P 1'
#
loop_
_entity.id
_entity.type
_entity.pdbx_description
1 polymer ?
#
loop_
_entity_poly.entity_id
_entity_poly.type
_entity_poly.pdbx_seq_one_letter_code
_entity_poly.pdbx_strand_id
1 'polypeptide(L)' 'MNAKERLTQELEKAPESLILEVLHYLLFLKTQQTEEAEIEAIENQEDLQDALIALEEVKTEGTVSWESLKAEVGL' A
#
# COMPACT_ATOMS: atom_id res chain seq x y z
N MET A 1 -2.94 -20.84 24.79
CA MET A 1 -2.67 -21.48 23.50
C MET A 1 -2.83 -20.43 22.42
N ASN A 2 -1.76 -20.13 21.67
CA ASN A 2 -1.75 -19.08 20.64
C ASN A 2 -2.33 -19.61 19.31
N ALA A 3 -2.56 -18.71 18.35
CA ALA A 3 -3.15 -19.06 17.06
C ALA A 3 -2.30 -20.09 16.27
N LYS A 4 -0.96 -20.01 16.35
CA LYS A 4 -0.08 -20.99 15.71
C LYS A 4 -0.23 -22.37 16.32
N GLU A 5 -0.25 -22.46 17.65
CA GLU A 5 -0.42 -23.73 18.37
C GLU A 5 -1.77 -24.40 18.07
N ARG A 6 -2.85 -23.60 17.93
CA ARG A 6 -4.17 -24.09 17.49
C ARG A 6 -4.14 -24.62 16.07
N LEU A 7 -3.53 -23.87 15.16
CA LEU A 7 -3.43 -24.29 13.77
C LEU A 7 -2.66 -25.61 13.64
N THR A 8 -1.54 -25.76 14.33
CA THR A 8 -0.74 -27.00 14.30
C THR A 8 -1.54 -28.22 14.78
N GLN A 9 -2.28 -28.10 15.89
CA GLN A 9 -3.09 -29.21 16.40
C GLN A 9 -4.24 -29.60 15.47
N GLU A 10 -4.87 -28.64 14.81
CA GLU A 10 -5.95 -28.92 13.85
C GLU A 10 -5.40 -29.56 12.57
N LEU A 11 -4.24 -29.08 12.09
CA LEU A 11 -3.60 -29.63 10.89
C LEU A 11 -3.08 -31.06 11.10
N GLU A 12 -2.62 -31.43 12.30
CA GLU A 12 -2.19 -32.80 12.62
C GLU A 12 -3.28 -33.87 12.41
N LYS A 13 -4.55 -33.48 12.52
CA LYS A 13 -5.70 -34.38 12.38
C LYS A 13 -6.44 -34.21 11.06
N ALA A 14 -6.05 -33.24 10.25
CA ALA A 14 -6.71 -32.91 9.00
C ALA A 14 -6.27 -33.87 7.88
N PRO A 15 -7.17 -34.18 6.92
CA PRO A 15 -6.75 -34.88 5.71
C PRO A 15 -5.82 -34.00 4.87
N GLU A 16 -4.83 -34.62 4.22
CA GLU A 16 -3.80 -33.93 3.41
C GLU A 16 -4.40 -32.96 2.37
N SER A 17 -5.55 -33.31 1.77
CA SER A 17 -6.24 -32.45 0.80
C SER A 17 -6.64 -31.10 1.40
N LEU A 18 -7.10 -31.09 2.66
CA LEU A 18 -7.47 -29.86 3.36
C LEU A 18 -6.23 -29.07 3.78
N ILE A 19 -5.15 -29.75 4.18
CA ILE A 19 -3.88 -29.11 4.51
C ILE A 19 -3.32 -28.36 3.28
N LEU A 20 -3.40 -28.97 2.10
CA LEU A 20 -2.98 -28.34 0.84
C LEU A 20 -3.80 -27.09 0.52
N GLU A 21 -5.11 -27.12 0.69
CA GLU A 21 -5.97 -25.94 0.49
C GLU A 21 -5.62 -24.80 1.45
N VAL A 22 -5.41 -25.11 2.73
CA VAL A 22 -5.00 -24.12 3.74
C VAL A 22 -3.62 -23.53 3.39
N LEU A 23 -2.69 -24.36 2.92
CA LEU A 23 -1.37 -23.91 2.50
C LEU A 23 -1.46 -22.97 1.29
N HIS A 24 -2.25 -23.34 0.27
CA HIS A 24 -2.46 -22.47 -0.90
C HIS A 24 -3.06 -21.13 -0.51
N TYR A 25 -4.06 -21.12 0.37
CA TYR A 25 -4.67 -19.88 0.84
C TYR A 25 -3.68 -19.02 1.63
N LEU A 26 -2.87 -19.61 2.52
CA LEU A 26 -1.82 -18.89 3.24
C LEU A 26 -0.76 -18.31 2.31
N LEU A 27 -0.37 -19.03 1.26
CA LEU A 27 0.57 -18.54 0.26
C LEU A 27 -0.04 -17.38 -0.54
N PHE A 28 -1.29 -17.49 -0.95
CA PHE A 28 -2.02 -16.41 -1.62
C PHE A 28 -2.04 -15.14 -0.77
N LEU A 29 -2.42 -15.24 0.52
CA LEU A 29 -2.47 -14.08 1.41
C LEU A 29 -1.09 -13.42 1.61
N LYS A 30 -0.02 -14.21 1.65
CA LYS A 30 1.34 -13.68 1.75
C LYS A 30 1.76 -12.93 0.49
N THR A 31 1.43 -13.49 -0.68
CA THR A 31 1.69 -12.83 -1.95
C THR A 31 0.92 -11.51 -2.03
N GLN A 32 -0.37 -11.53 -1.71
CA GLN A 32 -1.20 -10.31 -1.67
C GLN A 32 -0.62 -9.23 -0.76
N GLN A 33 -0.25 -9.56 0.48
CA GLN A 33 0.38 -8.59 1.40
C GLN A 33 1.69 -8.01 0.85
N THR A 34 2.45 -8.82 0.12
CA THR A 34 3.72 -8.38 -0.48
C THR A 34 3.46 -7.44 -1.65
N GLU A 35 2.53 -7.80 -2.53
CA GLU A 35 2.12 -6.96 -3.67
C GLU A 35 1.50 -5.63 -3.20
N GLU A 36 0.63 -5.66 -2.18
CA GLU A 36 0.06 -4.44 -1.58
C GLU A 36 1.15 -3.53 -1.01
N ALA A 37 2.13 -4.09 -0.30
CA ALA A 37 3.25 -3.32 0.25
C ALA A 37 4.17 -2.76 -0.85
N GLU A 38 4.37 -3.49 -1.95
CA GLU A 38 5.14 -3.02 -3.11
C GLU A 38 4.42 -1.88 -3.84
N ILE A 39 3.10 -1.99 -4.03
CA ILE A 39 2.27 -0.92 -4.61
C ILE A 39 2.33 0.33 -3.72
N GLU A 40 2.13 0.19 -2.42
CA GLU A 40 2.21 1.30 -1.46
C GLU A 40 3.60 1.97 -1.49
N ALA A 41 4.69 1.20 -1.63
CA ALA A 41 6.03 1.75 -1.74
C ALA A 41 6.24 2.55 -3.04
N ILE A 42 5.66 2.11 -4.15
CA ILE A 42 5.70 2.83 -5.43
C ILE A 42 4.91 4.13 -5.33
N GLU A 43 3.67 4.09 -4.83
CA GLU A 43 2.82 5.28 -4.64
C GLU A 43 3.51 6.33 -3.76
N ASN A 44 4.09 5.90 -2.63
CA ASN A 44 4.85 6.80 -1.74
C ASN A 44 6.07 7.43 -2.44
N GLN A 45 6.70 6.70 -3.36
CA GLN A 45 7.84 7.22 -4.12
C GLN A 45 7.40 8.25 -5.16
N GLU A 46 6.26 8.02 -5.83
CA GLU A 46 5.66 8.96 -6.79
C GLU A 46 5.24 10.26 -6.08
N ASP A 47 4.53 10.15 -4.95
CA ASP A 47 4.14 11.30 -4.12
C ASP A 47 5.35 12.14 -3.67
N LEU A 48 6.44 11.48 -3.29
CA LEU A 48 7.68 12.16 -2.92
C LEU A 48 8.30 12.90 -4.12
N GLN A 49 8.30 12.29 -5.31
CA GLN A 49 8.83 12.94 -6.51
C GLN A 49 8.00 14.16 -6.89
N ASP A 50 6.68 14.05 -6.88
CA ASP A 50 5.77 15.15 -7.18
C ASP A 50 5.95 16.32 -6.20
N ALA A 51 6.09 16.02 -4.90
CA ALA A 51 6.37 17.04 -3.89
C ALA A 51 7.71 17.76 -4.12
N LEU A 52 8.75 17.03 -4.56
CA LEU A 52 10.06 17.61 -4.88
C LEU A 52 10.00 18.48 -6.14
N ILE A 53 9.25 18.06 -7.16
CA ILE A 53 9.03 18.84 -8.37
C ILE A 53 8.31 20.14 -8.02
N ALA A 54 7.18 20.06 -7.31
CA ALA A 54 6.44 21.24 -6.87
C ALA A 54 7.29 22.19 -6.01
N LEU A 55 8.14 21.64 -5.14
CA LEU A 55 9.07 22.45 -4.35
C LEU A 55 10.08 23.19 -5.22
N GLU A 56 10.55 22.58 -6.30
CA GLU A 56 11.46 23.22 -7.24
C GLU A 56 10.77 24.29 -8.08
N GLU A 57 9.55 24.01 -8.58
CA GLU A 57 8.71 24.99 -9.28
C GLU A 57 8.44 26.23 -8.40
N VAL A 58 8.16 26.04 -7.11
CA VAL A 58 7.99 27.15 -6.16
C VAL A 58 9.26 28.00 -6.06
N LYS A 59 10.45 27.41 -6.16
CA LYS A 59 11.72 28.18 -6.13
C LYS A 59 11.97 28.92 -7.44
N THR A 60 11.62 28.33 -8.58
CA THR A 60 11.92 28.87 -9.90
C THR A 60 10.87 29.87 -10.39
N GLU A 61 9.59 29.52 -10.24
CA GLU A 61 8.43 30.25 -10.77
C GLU A 61 7.71 31.07 -9.67
N GLY A 62 7.93 30.73 -8.40
CA GLY A 62 7.29 31.40 -7.27
C GLY A 62 5.90 30.85 -6.99
N THR A 63 5.10 31.59 -6.22
CA THR A 63 3.72 31.21 -5.89
C THR A 63 2.78 32.41 -6.00
N VAL A 64 1.49 32.13 -6.18
CA VAL A 64 0.42 33.13 -6.17
C VAL A 64 -0.48 32.95 -4.95
N SER A 65 -1.11 34.02 -4.50
CA SER A 65 -2.09 33.92 -3.41
C SER A 65 -3.39 33.27 -3.90
N TRP A 66 -4.08 32.58 -2.99
CA TRP A 66 -5.37 31.95 -3.30
C TRP A 66 -6.45 32.94 -3.73
N GLU A 67 -6.43 34.16 -3.19
CA GLU A 67 -7.36 35.24 -3.59
C GLU A 67 -7.10 35.71 -5.02
N SER A 68 -5.82 35.83 -5.40
CA SER A 68 -5.42 36.19 -6.77
C SER A 68 -5.85 35.12 -7.77
N LEU A 69 -5.62 33.84 -7.45
CA LEU A 69 -6.00 32.72 -8.32
C LEU A 69 -7.51 32.64 -8.50
N LYS A 70 -8.30 32.81 -7.43
CA LYS A 70 -9.77 32.84 -7.49
C LYS A 70 -10.29 33.93 -8.42
N ALA A 71 -9.76 35.14 -8.27
CA ALA A 71 -10.12 36.26 -9.13
C ALA A 71 -9.78 36.00 -10.61
N GLU A 72 -8.69 35.30 -10.89
CA GLU A 72 -8.26 34.92 -12.24
C GLU A 72 -9.17 33.85 -12.88
N VAL A 73 -9.59 32.85 -12.11
CA VAL A 73 -10.45 31.76 -12.60
C VAL A 73 -11.96 32.04 -12.46
N GLY A 74 -12.34 33.22 -11.96
CA GLY A 74 -13.74 33.66 -11.84
C GLY A 74 -14.51 33.03 -10.67
N LEU A 75 -13.80 32.66 -9.59
CA LEU A 75 -14.35 32.09 -8.36
C LEU A 75 -14.31 33.05 -7.16
#